data_AF-A0A2V8ZKC0-F1
#
_entry.id   AF-A0A2V8ZKC0-F1
#
_cell.length_a   1.000
_cell.length_b   1.000
_cell.length_c   1.000
_cell.angle_alpha   90.00
_cell.angle_beta   90.00
_cell.angle_gamma   90.00
#
_symmetry.space_group_name_H-M   'P 1'
#
loop_
_entity.id
_entity.type
_entity.pdbx_description
1 polymer ?
#
loop_
_entity_poly.entity_id
_entity_poly.type
_entity_poly.pdbx_seq_one_letter_code
_entity_poly.pdbx_strand_id
1 'polypeptide(L)'
;MRHHWWKVLRFKKAFRKLVVAVTGLVLAAPAFAQVSGSSPWENAVNVLQAAFTSTIARGLSLVAIVVSGLTFAFGEGGSKRVLAGVLFGVGMAIAAVNFLAWLFP
;
A
#
# COMPACT_ATOMS: atom_id res chain seq x y z
N MET A 1 52.23 6.95 -37.44
CA MET A 1 50.88 7.39 -37.00
C MET A 1 50.02 6.24 -36.42
N ARG A 2 50.49 5.46 -35.43
CA ARG A 2 49.74 4.29 -34.88
C ARG A 2 49.56 4.25 -33.36
N HIS A 3 50.09 5.22 -32.61
CA HIS A 3 50.04 5.20 -31.13
C HIS A 3 48.86 5.94 -30.49
N HIS A 4 48.12 6.79 -31.23
CA HIS A 4 46.98 7.54 -30.67
C HIS A 4 45.71 6.69 -30.53
N TRP A 5 45.57 5.62 -31.32
CA TRP A 5 44.34 4.82 -31.39
C TRP A 5 44.09 3.98 -30.13
N TRP A 6 45.15 3.58 -29.43
CA TRP A 6 45.07 2.78 -28.21
C TRP A 6 44.57 3.57 -26.99
N LYS A 7 44.87 4.88 -26.92
CA LYS A 7 44.41 5.74 -25.81
C LYS A 7 42.89 5.97 -25.90
N VAL A 8 42.37 6.20 -27.10
CA VAL A 8 40.93 6.43 -27.34
C VAL A 8 40.09 5.18 -27.01
N LEU A 9 40.58 3.98 -27.37
CA LEU A 9 39.91 2.72 -27.05
C LEU A 9 39.88 2.43 -25.54
N ARG A 10 40.96 2.72 -24.82
CA ARG A 10 41.00 2.57 -23.36
C ARG A 10 40.06 3.55 -22.65
N PHE A 11 39.96 4.79 -23.14
CA PHE A 11 39.06 5.81 -22.60
C PHE A 11 37.58 5.43 -22.78
N LYS A 12 37.20 4.92 -23.97
CA LYS A 12 35.83 4.43 -24.21
C LYS A 12 35.45 3.22 -23.33
N LYS A 13 36.40 2.31 -23.08
CA LYS A 13 36.19 1.16 -22.18
C LYS A 13 36.09 1.59 -20.71
N ALA A 14 36.91 2.54 -20.27
CA ALA A 14 36.83 3.10 -18.91
C ALA A 14 35.51 3.83 -18.68
N PHE A 15 35.06 4.63 -19.66
CA PHE A 15 33.78 5.33 -19.61
C PHE A 15 32.58 4.36 -19.51
N ARG A 16 32.56 3.29 -20.32
CA ARG A 16 31.51 2.25 -20.21
C ARG A 16 31.48 1.56 -18.84
N LYS A 17 32.65 1.27 -18.26
CA LYS A 17 32.73 0.68 -16.91
C LYS A 17 32.21 1.63 -15.83
N LEU A 18 32.52 2.91 -15.94
CA LEU A 18 32.01 3.95 -15.04
C LEU A 18 30.49 4.10 -15.14
N VAL A 19 29.95 4.14 -16.35
CA VAL A 19 28.49 4.24 -16.57
C VAL A 19 27.78 3.04 -15.96
N VAL A 20 28.25 1.81 -16.18
CA VAL A 20 27.65 0.61 -15.58
C VAL A 20 27.74 0.62 -14.05
N ALA A 21 28.86 1.05 -13.47
CA ALA A 21 29.01 1.14 -12.02
C ALA A 21 28.07 2.18 -11.40
N VAL A 22 27.93 3.35 -12.02
CA VAL A 22 27.03 4.42 -11.56
C VAL A 22 25.57 3.99 -11.70
N THR A 23 25.18 3.38 -12.82
CA THR A 23 23.81 2.85 -12.98
C THR A 23 23.52 1.75 -11.95
N GLY A 24 24.48 0.87 -11.66
CA GLY A 24 24.35 -0.14 -10.60
C GLY A 24 24.16 0.48 -9.21
N LEU A 25 24.91 1.54 -8.89
CA LEU A 25 24.76 2.28 -7.61
C LEU A 25 23.41 2.99 -7.50
N VAL A 26 22.92 3.59 -8.58
CA VAL A 26 21.61 4.28 -8.60
C VAL A 26 20.46 3.28 -8.43
N LEU A 27 20.56 2.09 -9.04
CA LEU A 27 19.57 1.02 -8.86
C LEU A 27 19.64 0.36 -7.48
N ALA A 28 20.80 0.38 -6.82
CA ALA A 28 20.96 -0.11 -5.45
C ALA A 28 20.50 0.88 -4.37
N ALA A 29 20.37 2.17 -4.68
CA ALA A 29 19.92 3.20 -3.73
C ALA A 29 18.58 2.88 -3.01
N PRO A 30 17.50 2.42 -3.67
CA PRO A 30 16.27 2.05 -2.99
C PRO A 30 16.44 0.83 -2.07
N ALA A 31 17.35 -0.10 -2.37
CA ALA A 31 17.63 -1.25 -1.52
C ALA A 31 18.34 -0.84 -0.21
N PHE A 32 19.21 0.17 -0.26
CA PHE A 32 19.85 0.72 0.95
C PHE A 32 18.87 1.55 1.79
N ALA A 33 17.92 2.27 1.19
CA ALA A 33 16.89 3.00 1.94
C ALA A 33 15.96 2.07 2.74
N GLN A 34 15.71 0.86 2.22
CA GLN A 34 14.91 -0.16 2.90
C GLN A 34 15.65 -0.80 4.10
N VAL A 35 16.99 -0.82 4.07
CA VAL A 35 17.82 -1.49 5.09
C VAL A 35 18.32 -0.52 6.16
N SER A 36 18.50 0.77 5.83
CA SER A 36 19.13 1.75 6.73
C SER A 36 18.17 2.57 7.59
N GLY A 37 16.84 2.46 7.42
CA GLY A 37 15.89 3.40 8.04
C GLY A 37 14.76 2.81 8.88
N SER A 38 14.19 1.66 8.52
CA SER A 38 13.00 1.14 9.21
C SER A 38 13.37 0.01 10.15
N SER A 39 13.32 0.26 11.46
CA SER A 39 13.42 -0.83 12.43
C SER A 39 12.35 -1.90 12.09
N PRO A 40 12.61 -3.21 12.28
CA PRO A 40 11.61 -4.25 12.04
C PRO A 40 10.30 -4.00 12.82
N TRP A 41 10.42 -3.33 13.97
CA TRP A 41 9.30 -2.91 14.81
C TRP A 41 8.49 -1.77 14.19
N GLU A 42 9.14 -0.76 13.61
CA GLU A 42 8.48 0.32 12.88
C GLU A 42 7.76 -0.21 11.63
N ASN A 43 8.39 -1.13 10.89
CA ASN A 43 7.73 -1.80 9.77
C ASN A 43 6.50 -2.60 10.25
N ALA A 44 6.61 -3.34 11.35
CA ALA A 44 5.48 -4.07 11.93
C ALA A 44 4.34 -3.12 12.34
N VAL A 45 4.64 -1.96 12.93
CA VAL A 45 3.63 -0.94 13.28
C VAL A 45 2.95 -0.39 12.03
N ASN A 46 3.70 -0.09 10.97
CA ASN A 46 3.15 0.38 9.70
C ASN A 46 2.25 -0.69 9.04
N VAL A 47 2.66 -1.96 9.06
CA VAL A 47 1.85 -3.08 8.57
C VAL A 47 0.57 -3.24 9.38
N LEU A 48 0.64 -3.11 10.71
CA LEU A 48 -0.54 -3.14 11.57
C LEU A 48 -1.49 -1.98 11.25
N GLN A 49 -0.99 -0.76 11.11
CA GLN A 49 -1.80 0.40 10.72
C GLN A 49 -2.49 0.18 9.38
N ALA A 50 -1.77 -0.35 8.38
CA ALA A 50 -2.33 -0.69 7.08
C ALA A 50 -3.39 -1.80 7.18
N ALA A 51 -3.18 -2.81 8.01
CA ALA A 51 -4.13 -3.90 8.22
C ALA A 51 -5.43 -3.42 8.91
N PHE A 52 -5.30 -2.54 9.91
CA PHE A 52 -6.46 -1.95 10.60
C PHE A 52 -7.31 -1.08 9.68
N THR A 53 -6.67 -0.34 8.77
CA THR A 53 -7.36 0.56 7.83
C THR A 53 -7.93 -0.15 6.60
N SER A 54 -7.45 -1.34 6.25
CA SER A 54 -7.87 -2.05 5.03
C SER A 54 -8.58 -3.37 5.32
N THR A 55 -7.85 -4.46 5.58
CA THR A 55 -8.38 -5.82 5.71
C THR A 55 -9.33 -5.96 6.90
N ILE A 56 -8.96 -5.43 8.06
CA ILE A 56 -9.80 -5.51 9.26
C ILE A 56 -11.02 -4.60 9.09
N ALA A 57 -10.85 -3.38 8.57
CA ALA A 57 -11.96 -2.46 8.31
C ALA A 57 -13.02 -3.06 7.36
N ARG A 58 -12.58 -3.75 6.29
CA ARG A 58 -13.47 -4.47 5.36
C ARG A 58 -14.26 -5.56 6.05
N GLY A 59 -13.61 -6.38 6.88
CA GLY A 59 -14.27 -7.44 7.65
C GLY A 59 -15.33 -6.89 8.61
N LEU A 60 -14.98 -5.85 9.37
CA LEU A 60 -15.90 -5.20 10.30
C LEU A 60 -17.08 -4.51 9.61
N SER A 61 -16.85 -3.89 8.44
CA SER A 61 -17.91 -3.31 7.61
C SER A 61 -18.94 -4.37 7.20
N LEU A 62 -18.48 -5.52 6.69
CA LEU A 62 -19.38 -6.63 6.30
C LEU A 62 -20.19 -7.15 7.49
N VAL A 63 -19.54 -7.37 8.64
CA VAL A 63 -20.22 -7.82 9.86
C VAL A 63 -21.26 -6.79 10.31
N ALA A 64 -20.92 -5.51 10.30
CA ALA A 64 -21.84 -4.44 10.68
C ALA A 64 -23.08 -4.41 9.77
N ILE A 65 -22.91 -4.56 8.45
CA ILE A 65 -24.02 -4.62 7.49
C ILE A 65 -24.94 -5.81 7.78
N VAL A 66 -24.38 -7.00 8.01
CA VAL A 66 -25.18 -8.21 8.28
C VAL A 66 -25.94 -8.10 9.60
N VAL A 67 -25.25 -7.70 10.67
CA VAL A 67 -25.86 -7.58 12.01
C VAL A 67 -26.94 -6.49 12.04
N SER A 68 -26.68 -5.35 11.42
CA SER A 68 -27.67 -4.27 11.29
C SER A 68 -28.87 -4.68 10.45
N GLY A 69 -28.68 -5.39 9.34
CA GLY A 69 -29.79 -5.92 8.53
C GLY A 69 -30.69 -6.88 9.32
N LEU A 70 -30.09 -7.78 10.11
CA LEU A 70 -30.83 -8.69 10.98
C LEU A 70 -31.58 -7.95 12.09
N THR A 71 -30.95 -6.97 12.74
CA THR A 71 -31.63 -6.15 13.76
C THR A 71 -32.69 -5.23 13.17
N PHE A 72 -32.59 -4.82 11.91
CA PHE A 72 -33.65 -4.08 11.23
C PHE A 72 -34.85 -4.98 10.93
N ALA A 73 -34.60 -6.21 10.46
CA ALA A 73 -35.65 -7.18 10.13
C ALA A 73 -36.42 -7.69 11.37
N PHE A 74 -35.71 -7.97 12.47
CA PHE A 74 -36.29 -8.56 13.68
C PHE A 74 -36.32 -7.60 14.88
N GLY A 75 -36.02 -6.32 14.68
CA GLY A 75 -36.00 -5.32 15.76
C GLY A 75 -37.41 -4.98 16.23
N GLU A 76 -37.84 -5.56 17.34
CA GLU A 76 -39.03 -5.15 18.08
C GLU A 76 -38.68 -3.90 18.92
N GLY A 77 -38.83 -2.73 18.30
CA GLY A 77 -38.61 -1.43 18.94
C GLY A 77 -38.06 -0.38 17.98
N GLY A 78 -38.73 0.77 17.90
CA GLY A 78 -38.35 1.87 16.99
C GLY A 78 -36.91 2.34 17.17
N SER A 79 -36.43 2.44 18.41
CA SER A 79 -35.05 2.85 18.72
C SER A 79 -34.00 1.83 18.21
N LYS A 80 -34.27 0.53 18.30
CA LYS A 80 -33.36 -0.53 17.82
C LYS A 80 -33.23 -0.51 16.30
N ARG A 81 -34.31 -0.20 15.58
CA ARG A 81 -34.30 -0.05 14.11
C ARG A 81 -33.54 1.20 13.66
N VAL A 82 -33.63 2.31 14.41
CA VAL A 82 -32.86 3.54 14.12
C VAL A 82 -31.36 3.29 14.31
N LEU A 83 -30.95 2.65 15.41
CA LEU A 83 -29.54 2.30 15.65
C LEU A 83 -29.00 1.32 14.59
N ALA A 84 -29.81 0.33 14.19
CA ALA A 84 -29.46 -0.56 13.09
C ALA A 84 -29.26 0.20 11.77
N GLY A 85 -30.13 1.17 11.45
CA GLY A 85 -29.97 2.01 10.26
C GLY A 85 -28.66 2.83 10.26
N VAL A 86 -28.26 3.37 11.42
CA VAL A 86 -26.96 4.08 11.55
C VAL A 86 -25.79 3.12 11.32
N LEU A 87 -25.81 1.94 11.95
CA LEU A 87 -24.76 0.93 11.77
C LEU A 87 -24.69 0.43 10.31
N PHE A 88 -25.84 0.27 9.66
CA PHE A 88 -25.93 -0.08 8.26
C PHE A 88 -25.31 1.00 7.36
N GLY A 89 -25.64 2.28 7.61
CA GLY A 89 -25.08 3.41 6.87
C GLY A 89 -23.56 3.53 7.03
N VAL A 90 -23.04 3.37 8.25
CA VAL A 90 -21.59 3.36 8.52
C VAL A 90 -20.91 2.18 7.82
N GLY A 91 -21.50 0.98 7.90
CA GLY A 91 -21.00 -0.21 7.21
C GLY A 91 -20.90 0.01 5.70
N MET A 92 -21.95 0.57 5.09
CA MET A 92 -21.98 0.89 3.66
C MET A 92 -20.97 1.98 3.27
N ALA A 93 -20.78 3.01 4.08
CA ALA A 93 -19.79 4.06 3.81
C ALA A 93 -18.35 3.51 3.76
N ILE A 94 -18.00 2.59 4.66
CA ILE A 94 -16.69 1.92 4.67
C ILE A 94 -16.54 0.99 3.46
N ALA A 95 -17.60 0.27 3.07
CA ALA A 95 -17.60 -0.57 1.87
C ALA A 95 -17.42 0.26 0.58
N ALA A 96 -18.02 1.46 0.52
CA ALA A 96 -17.96 2.36 -0.63
C ALA A 96 -16.54 2.80 -0.99
N VAL A 97 -15.64 2.93 -0.01
CA VAL A 97 -14.22 3.26 -0.26
C VAL A 97 -13.56 2.22 -1.18
N ASN A 98 -13.91 0.95 -1.01
CA ASN A 98 -13.39 -0.13 -1.85
C ASN A 98 -14.06 -0.16 -3.23
N PHE A 99 -15.36 0.14 -3.29
CA PHE A 99 -16.06 0.30 -4.58
C PHE A 99 -15.44 1.44 -5.41
N LEU A 100 -15.13 2.58 -4.78
CA LEU A 100 -14.46 3.70 -5.43
C LEU A 100 -13.05 3.33 -5.91
N ALA A 101 -12.26 2.64 -5.09
CA ALA A 101 -10.92 2.17 -5.49
C ALA A 101 -10.94 1.14 -6.63
N TRP A 102 -12.03 0.37 -6.76
CA TRP A 102 -12.24 -0.53 -7.91
C TRP A 102 -12.71 0.22 -9.16
N LEU A 103 -13.59 1.21 -8.98
CA LEU A 103 -14.15 2.01 -10.07
C LEU A 103 -13.12 2.96 -10.70
N PHE A 104 -12.19 3.47 -9.88
CA PHE A 104 -11.10 4.35 -10.30
C PHE A 104 -9.76 3.79 -9.82
N PRO A 105 -9.13 2.90 -10.62
CA PRO A 105 -7.81 2.35 -10.32
C PRO A 105 -6.72 3.42 -10.24
#